data_AF-G7Z8I2-F1
#
_entry.id   AF-G7Z8I2-F1
#
_cell.length_a   1.000
_cell.length_b   1.000
_cell.length_c   1.000
_cell.angle_alpha   90.00
_cell.angle_beta   90.00
_cell.angle_gamma   90.00
#
_symmetry.space_group_name_H-M   'P 1'
#
loop_
_entity.id
_entity.type
_entity.pdbx_description
1 polymer ?
#
loop_
_entity_poly.entity_id
_entity_poly.type
_entity_poly.pdbx_seq_one_letter_code
_entity_poly.pdbx_strand_id
1 'polypeptide(L)'
;MLALVFTFPAGRYHATPWGRHVNEADVAWPPEPWRILRALVATWYRKADHAAFPEEALATLIDRLAEEPPDYALPAQVVHAHSRHYMPQANPKDTKLVFDAFARFPASDPIVAEWPRLTLEGDALALLRHLAERIGYLGRAESWAECTVWTETGAWTINCRETSADQSYGLTDETEAVRVIAPLPPAAYAQERARLLGMAQDRVLASWTKPKPPTDKAMAKLIAPTAAILPDRLVGALALDTGDFQNQGWNRPPASRDLLYRCVPLSPLPLSPLPRRNTGRPARTDGDPPKVARFLLAGRPRPRIEDAVKIGELMRLATMARFGWDSDPATGRRLPRAPAVFVGKNADGRPLADDPAHAHAFWLPQDADGDGFIDHVVVYAADGFDARERSALDQVTRLWVREQDRPRRSARGTDEETDESPDIRQEWRLALEGFGMPEDFEDDVPFLGESRHWISATPFLASGHLKAGGHVAEARRLLVRRGIVTADQVDRLKIKERKSIQIKNRVLLPLHFHRFRSGRGEAQHDAAGAFLRITLPEPHRGPLALGYACHFGLGLFVPTEEESDQEKTVLPIPED
;
A
#
# COMPACT_ATOMS: atom_id res chain seq x y z
N MET A 1 10.53 -24.07 -28.83
CA MET A 1 10.52 -22.93 -27.89
C MET A 1 10.08 -21.70 -28.67
N LEU A 2 9.26 -20.87 -28.03
CA LEU A 2 8.78 -19.61 -28.56
C LEU A 2 8.91 -18.55 -27.48
N ALA A 3 9.34 -17.33 -27.81
CA ALA A 3 9.31 -16.21 -26.89
C ALA A 3 8.82 -14.92 -27.57
N LEU A 4 8.09 -14.11 -26.80
CA LEU A 4 7.77 -12.72 -27.13
C LEU A 4 8.66 -11.80 -26.30
N VAL A 5 9.44 -10.98 -26.97
CA VAL A 5 10.41 -10.07 -26.36
C VAL A 5 9.84 -8.65 -26.47
N PHE A 6 9.46 -8.09 -25.34
CA PHE A 6 8.93 -6.74 -25.24
C PHE A 6 10.03 -5.77 -24.77
N THR A 7 10.35 -4.79 -25.59
CA THR A 7 11.19 -3.65 -25.20
C THR A 7 10.30 -2.44 -24.96
N PHE A 8 10.61 -1.67 -23.92
CA PHE A 8 9.85 -0.49 -23.55
C PHE A 8 10.76 0.73 -23.71
N PRO A 9 10.65 1.50 -24.81
CA PRO A 9 11.56 2.62 -25.07
C PRO A 9 11.56 3.66 -23.96
N ALA A 10 10.40 3.86 -23.33
CA ALA A 10 10.26 4.76 -22.20
C ALA A 10 10.82 4.18 -20.90
N GLY A 11 11.12 2.87 -20.81
CA GLY A 11 11.52 2.14 -19.60
C GLY A 11 10.42 2.09 -18.54
N ARG A 12 9.15 2.08 -18.95
CA ARG A 12 7.98 2.08 -18.06
C ARG A 12 6.94 1.09 -18.56
N TYR A 13 6.35 0.36 -17.62
CA TYR A 13 5.23 -0.54 -17.88
C TYR A 13 4.09 -0.24 -16.91
N HIS A 14 3.00 0.28 -17.46
CA HIS A 14 1.76 0.64 -16.80
C HIS A 14 0.69 -0.42 -17.10
N ALA A 15 0.28 -1.17 -16.09
CA ALA A 15 -0.81 -2.12 -16.21
C ALA A 15 -1.52 -2.30 -14.88
N THR A 16 -2.83 -2.03 -14.84
CA THR A 16 -3.63 -2.25 -13.63
C THR A 16 -3.99 -3.74 -13.52
N PRO A 17 -3.73 -4.40 -12.37
CA PRO A 17 -4.13 -5.78 -12.14
C PRO A 17 -5.63 -5.97 -12.36
N TRP A 18 -6.02 -7.15 -12.86
CA TRP A 18 -7.43 -7.44 -13.01
C TRP A 18 -8.16 -7.41 -11.65
N GLY A 19 -9.38 -6.86 -11.63
CA GLY A 19 -10.19 -6.76 -10.41
C GLY A 19 -9.74 -5.67 -9.44
N ARG A 20 -8.73 -4.86 -9.79
CA ARG A 20 -8.29 -3.71 -9.01
C ARG A 20 -8.62 -2.39 -9.70
N HIS A 21 -8.85 -1.36 -8.90
CA HIS A 21 -9.08 -0.01 -9.38
C HIS A 21 -7.73 0.72 -9.58
N VAL A 22 -7.65 1.60 -10.58
CA VAL A 22 -6.42 2.36 -10.92
C VAL A 22 -5.85 3.14 -9.72
N ASN A 23 -6.73 3.61 -8.83
CA ASN A 23 -6.36 4.36 -7.62
C ASN A 23 -5.81 3.50 -6.47
N GLU A 24 -5.72 2.19 -6.64
CA GLU A 24 -4.98 1.32 -5.72
C GLU A 24 -3.47 1.36 -5.97
N ALA A 25 -3.05 2.07 -7.02
CA ALA A 25 -1.65 2.28 -7.39
C ALA A 25 -0.87 0.96 -7.45
N ASP A 26 -1.47 -0.07 -8.04
CA ASP A 26 -0.89 -1.40 -8.19
C ASP A 26 -0.56 -1.69 -9.65
N VAL A 27 0.46 -2.52 -9.86
CA VAL A 27 0.97 -2.86 -11.20
C VAL A 27 0.94 -4.37 -11.39
N ALA A 28 0.33 -4.82 -12.49
CA ALA A 28 0.24 -6.23 -12.84
C ALA A 28 1.61 -6.78 -13.28
N TRP A 29 2.36 -7.37 -12.35
CA TRP A 29 3.73 -7.84 -12.57
C TRP A 29 3.94 -9.29 -12.10
N PRO A 30 4.38 -10.22 -12.97
CA PRO A 30 4.69 -10.04 -14.39
C PRO A 30 3.46 -9.64 -15.23
N PRO A 31 3.64 -9.21 -16.50
CA PRO A 31 2.51 -8.99 -17.39
C PRO A 31 1.59 -10.21 -17.44
N GLU A 32 0.29 -9.99 -17.25
CA GLU A 32 -0.70 -11.07 -17.25
C GLU A 32 -0.76 -11.76 -18.63
N PRO A 33 -0.69 -13.10 -18.72
CA PRO A 33 -0.85 -13.81 -20.00
C PRO A 33 -2.15 -13.45 -20.71
N TRP A 34 -3.23 -13.24 -19.96
CA TRP A 34 -4.51 -12.75 -20.48
C TRP A 34 -4.34 -11.43 -21.25
N ARG A 35 -3.57 -10.49 -20.70
CA ARG A 35 -3.33 -9.18 -21.30
C ARG A 35 -2.44 -9.26 -22.54
N ILE A 36 -1.43 -10.13 -22.53
CA ILE A 36 -0.59 -10.40 -23.71
C ILE A 36 -1.45 -10.92 -24.86
N LEU A 37 -2.31 -11.93 -24.61
CA LEU A 37 -3.18 -12.48 -25.66
C LEU A 37 -4.21 -11.45 -26.14
N ARG A 38 -4.81 -10.66 -25.24
CA ARG A 38 -5.70 -9.55 -25.64
C ARG A 38 -4.98 -8.51 -26.52
N ALA A 39 -3.71 -8.22 -26.25
CA ALA A 39 -2.93 -7.32 -27.08
C ALA A 39 -2.74 -7.85 -28.51
N LEU A 40 -2.52 -9.17 -28.67
CA LEU A 40 -2.45 -9.82 -29.98
C LEU A 40 -3.80 -9.76 -30.72
N VAL A 41 -4.90 -10.08 -30.03
CA VAL A 41 -6.27 -10.01 -30.61
C VAL A 41 -6.61 -8.58 -31.04
N ALA A 42 -6.34 -7.59 -30.19
CA ALA A 42 -6.57 -6.18 -30.50
C ALA A 42 -5.70 -5.71 -31.68
N THR A 43 -4.45 -6.17 -31.75
CA THR A 43 -3.54 -5.86 -32.86
C THR A 43 -4.03 -6.49 -34.16
N TRP A 44 -4.58 -7.71 -34.11
CA TRP A 44 -5.17 -8.33 -35.28
C TRP A 44 -6.34 -7.50 -35.83
N TYR A 45 -7.32 -7.14 -35.00
CA TYR A 45 -8.47 -6.34 -35.47
C TYR A 45 -8.06 -4.98 -36.05
N ARG A 46 -7.03 -4.33 -35.51
CA ARG A 46 -6.69 -2.94 -35.85
C ARG A 46 -5.61 -2.79 -36.90
N LYS A 47 -4.69 -3.76 -37.01
CA LYS A 47 -3.42 -3.60 -37.74
C LYS A 47 -3.00 -4.81 -38.57
N ALA A 48 -3.67 -5.95 -38.46
CA ALA A 48 -3.28 -7.13 -39.26
C ALA A 48 -3.69 -6.99 -40.73
N ASP A 49 -3.03 -7.78 -41.58
CA ASP A 49 -3.45 -8.01 -42.94
C ASP A 49 -4.45 -9.16 -42.93
N HIS A 50 -5.75 -8.84 -42.96
CA HIS A 50 -6.81 -9.84 -42.87
C HIS A 50 -6.94 -10.71 -44.12
N ALA A 51 -6.38 -10.27 -45.25
CA ALA A 51 -6.36 -11.08 -46.48
C ALA A 51 -5.32 -12.19 -46.37
N ALA A 52 -4.14 -11.89 -45.81
CA ALA A 52 -3.10 -12.89 -45.55
C ALA A 52 -3.42 -13.76 -44.31
N PHE A 53 -4.06 -13.18 -43.30
CA PHE A 53 -4.27 -13.82 -42.01
C PHE A 53 -5.74 -13.76 -41.55
N PRO A 54 -6.57 -14.75 -41.92
CA PRO A 54 -7.98 -14.79 -41.55
C PRO A 54 -8.18 -15.05 -40.05
N GLU A 55 -9.39 -14.78 -39.56
CA GLU A 55 -9.76 -14.92 -38.15
C GLU A 55 -9.51 -16.33 -37.60
N GLU A 56 -9.70 -17.37 -38.42
CA GLU A 56 -9.46 -18.76 -38.00
C GLU A 56 -7.97 -19.03 -37.68
N ALA A 57 -7.06 -18.36 -38.39
CA ALA A 57 -5.63 -18.45 -38.11
C ALA A 57 -5.29 -17.76 -36.77
N LEU A 58 -5.93 -16.63 -36.46
CA LEU A 58 -5.83 -16.00 -35.14
C LEU A 58 -6.39 -16.91 -34.05
N ALA A 59 -7.59 -17.48 -34.25
CA ALA A 59 -8.22 -18.37 -33.27
C ALA A 59 -7.30 -19.55 -32.93
N THR A 60 -6.72 -20.19 -33.95
CA THR A 60 -5.78 -21.31 -33.78
C THR A 60 -4.50 -20.88 -33.06
N LEU A 61 -3.94 -19.70 -33.38
CA LEU A 61 -2.75 -19.17 -32.71
C LEU A 61 -3.03 -18.90 -31.22
N ILE A 62 -4.16 -18.27 -30.89
CA ILE A 62 -4.56 -17.97 -29.52
C ILE A 62 -4.80 -19.26 -28.72
N ASP A 63 -5.44 -20.26 -29.31
CA ASP A 63 -5.64 -21.56 -28.67
C ASP A 63 -4.30 -22.20 -28.28
N ARG A 64 -3.31 -22.22 -29.20
CA ARG A 64 -1.96 -22.75 -28.93
C ARG A 64 -1.20 -21.97 -27.85
N LEU A 65 -1.32 -20.64 -27.82
CA LEU A 65 -0.68 -19.82 -26.79
C LEU A 65 -1.35 -19.95 -25.41
N ALA A 66 -2.62 -20.36 -25.37
CA ALA A 66 -3.38 -20.52 -24.13
C ALA A 66 -3.28 -21.93 -23.52
N GLU A 67 -2.78 -22.93 -24.26
CA GLU A 67 -2.56 -24.29 -23.77
C GLU A 67 -1.68 -24.30 -22.52
N GLU A 68 -0.59 -23.54 -22.55
CA GLU A 68 0.34 -23.38 -21.43
C GLU A 68 0.68 -21.91 -21.22
N PRO A 69 0.86 -21.47 -19.97
CA PRO A 69 1.27 -20.10 -19.70
C PRO A 69 2.78 -19.93 -19.94
N PRO A 70 3.25 -18.69 -20.24
CA PRO A 70 4.67 -18.43 -20.44
C PRO A 70 5.43 -18.38 -19.11
N ASP A 71 6.71 -18.76 -19.14
CA ASP A 71 7.70 -18.34 -18.16
C ASP A 71 8.24 -16.95 -18.51
N TYR A 72 8.81 -16.23 -17.55
CA TYR A 72 9.31 -14.88 -17.77
C TYR A 72 10.80 -14.71 -17.45
N ALA A 73 11.50 -14.00 -18.32
CA ALA A 73 12.72 -13.28 -17.96
C ALA A 73 12.36 -11.80 -17.79
N LEU A 74 12.34 -11.36 -16.53
CA LEU A 74 12.01 -10.01 -16.12
C LEU A 74 13.31 -9.22 -15.85
N PRO A 75 13.32 -7.89 -16.08
CA PRO A 75 14.42 -7.05 -15.68
C PRO A 75 14.79 -7.25 -14.21
N ALA A 76 16.08 -7.44 -13.92
CA ALA A 76 16.55 -7.61 -12.54
C ALA A 76 16.42 -6.32 -11.71
N GLN A 77 16.49 -5.16 -12.39
CA GLN A 77 16.37 -3.84 -11.78
C GLN A 77 15.01 -3.25 -12.09
N VAL A 78 14.02 -3.55 -11.25
CA VAL A 78 12.66 -3.04 -11.38
C VAL A 78 12.25 -2.29 -10.12
N VAL A 79 11.58 -1.15 -10.29
CA VAL A 79 11.06 -0.30 -9.22
C VAL A 79 9.59 -0.03 -9.43
N HIS A 80 8.80 -0.13 -8.37
CA HIS A 80 7.42 0.34 -8.35
C HIS A 80 7.38 1.86 -8.20
N ALA A 81 6.75 2.55 -9.16
CA ALA A 81 6.59 4.00 -9.11
C ALA A 81 5.16 4.40 -9.47
N HIS A 82 4.75 5.59 -9.07
CA HIS A 82 3.48 6.18 -9.51
C HIS A 82 3.61 7.70 -9.63
N SER A 83 2.78 8.27 -10.50
CA SER A 83 2.51 9.71 -10.50
C SER A 83 1.13 10.01 -9.92
N ARG A 84 0.98 11.20 -9.34
CA ARG A 84 -0.26 11.67 -8.69
C ARG A 84 -0.79 12.86 -9.46
N HIS A 85 -2.01 12.75 -9.95
CA HIS A 85 -2.66 13.79 -10.73
C HIS A 85 -3.93 14.24 -10.02
N TYR A 86 -4.06 15.55 -9.79
CA TYR A 86 -5.27 16.14 -9.22
C TYR A 86 -6.18 16.60 -10.37
N MET A 87 -7.01 15.68 -10.86
CA MET A 87 -7.81 15.89 -12.07
C MET A 87 -9.04 16.75 -11.76
N PRO A 88 -9.24 17.89 -12.46
CA PRO A 88 -10.39 18.74 -12.25
C PRO A 88 -11.68 18.00 -12.57
N GLN A 89 -12.70 18.21 -11.76
CA GLN A 89 -14.04 17.69 -11.98
C GLN A 89 -14.91 18.72 -12.72
N ALA A 90 -16.19 18.40 -12.94
CA ALA A 90 -17.15 19.32 -13.55
C ALA A 90 -17.21 20.69 -12.84
N ASN A 91 -16.94 20.72 -11.54
CA ASN A 91 -16.61 21.95 -10.82
C ASN A 91 -15.07 22.13 -10.79
N PRO A 92 -14.51 23.21 -11.39
CA PRO A 92 -13.06 23.44 -11.42
C PRO A 92 -12.38 23.55 -10.05
N LYS A 93 -13.15 23.84 -8.98
CA LYS A 93 -12.62 23.91 -7.60
C LYS A 93 -12.54 22.55 -6.91
N ASP A 94 -13.12 21.51 -7.51
CA ASP A 94 -13.08 20.14 -7.02
C ASP A 94 -12.11 19.33 -7.87
N THR A 95 -11.11 18.73 -7.22
CA THR A 95 -10.13 17.87 -7.91
C THR A 95 -10.15 16.49 -7.28
N LYS A 96 -10.09 15.45 -8.14
CA LYS A 96 -9.92 14.07 -7.67
C LYS A 96 -8.51 13.62 -7.92
N LEU A 97 -7.87 13.14 -6.85
CA LEU A 97 -6.59 12.46 -6.94
C LEU A 97 -6.75 11.16 -7.74
N VAL A 98 -5.97 11.05 -8.82
CA VAL A 98 -5.82 9.87 -9.66
C VAL A 98 -4.37 9.41 -9.58
N PHE A 99 -4.18 8.12 -9.33
CA PHE A 99 -2.86 7.49 -9.39
C PHE A 99 -2.60 6.93 -10.78
N ASP A 100 -1.38 7.11 -11.26
CA ASP A 100 -0.84 6.43 -12.43
C ASP A 100 0.39 5.63 -12.01
N ALA A 101 0.19 4.36 -11.68
CA ALA A 101 1.25 3.44 -11.23
C ALA A 101 1.87 2.64 -12.38
N PHE A 102 3.17 2.41 -12.29
CA PHE A 102 3.98 1.72 -13.29
C PHE A 102 5.23 1.05 -12.70
N ALA A 103 5.68 -0.01 -13.35
CA ALA A 103 7.01 -0.58 -13.15
C ALA A 103 8.04 0.22 -13.95
N ARG A 104 9.14 0.62 -13.31
CA ARG A 104 10.27 1.34 -13.89
C ARG A 104 11.48 0.42 -13.94
N PHE A 105 12.12 0.30 -15.10
CA PHE A 105 13.32 -0.51 -15.31
C PHE A 105 14.20 0.12 -16.42
N PRO A 106 15.47 -0.28 -16.56
CA PRO A 106 16.31 0.19 -17.67
C PRO A 106 15.66 -0.10 -19.02
N ALA A 107 15.59 0.90 -19.91
CA ALA A 107 14.94 0.73 -21.22
C ALA A 107 15.62 -0.30 -22.14
N SER A 108 16.88 -0.63 -21.85
CA SER A 108 17.64 -1.70 -22.52
C SER A 108 17.18 -3.11 -22.13
N ASP A 109 16.52 -3.26 -21.00
CA ASP A 109 16.20 -4.55 -20.42
C ASP A 109 14.80 -4.95 -20.89
N PRO A 110 14.66 -6.03 -21.69
CA PRO A 110 13.36 -6.46 -22.17
C PRO A 110 12.58 -7.20 -21.08
N ILE A 111 11.26 -7.25 -21.25
CA ILE A 111 10.42 -8.26 -20.62
C ILE A 111 10.21 -9.38 -21.63
N VAL A 112 10.61 -10.59 -21.28
CA VAL A 112 10.50 -11.77 -22.16
C VAL A 112 9.43 -12.70 -21.61
N ALA A 113 8.45 -13.04 -22.43
CA ALA A 113 7.47 -14.09 -22.17
C ALA A 113 7.81 -15.31 -23.04
N GLU A 114 8.26 -16.40 -22.41
CA GLU A 114 8.78 -17.60 -23.06
C GLU A 114 7.82 -18.78 -22.86
N TRP A 115 7.40 -19.42 -23.95
CA TRP A 115 6.75 -20.72 -23.94
C TRP A 115 7.78 -21.81 -24.25
N PRO A 116 8.33 -22.49 -23.21
CA PRO A 116 9.45 -23.41 -23.39
C PRO A 116 9.08 -24.62 -24.26
N ARG A 117 7.85 -25.13 -24.12
CA ARG A 117 7.36 -26.35 -24.79
C ARG A 117 6.60 -26.08 -26.10
N LEU A 118 6.38 -24.81 -26.45
CA LEU A 118 5.69 -24.45 -27.69
C LEU A 118 6.70 -24.18 -28.81
N THR A 119 6.42 -24.69 -30.01
CA THR A 119 7.11 -24.34 -31.24
C THR A 119 6.07 -23.99 -32.29
N LEU A 120 6.25 -22.86 -32.97
CA LEU A 120 5.40 -22.43 -34.07
C LEU A 120 6.22 -22.40 -35.35
N GLU A 121 5.62 -22.84 -36.45
CA GLU A 121 6.23 -22.91 -37.77
C GLU A 121 5.23 -22.41 -38.82
N GLY A 122 5.72 -22.13 -40.04
CA GLY A 122 4.90 -21.73 -41.18
C GLY A 122 4.02 -20.51 -40.91
N ASP A 123 2.77 -20.58 -41.34
CA ASP A 123 1.81 -19.47 -41.28
C ASP A 123 1.51 -19.00 -39.86
N ALA A 124 1.54 -19.90 -38.87
CA ALA A 124 1.29 -19.53 -37.47
C ALA A 124 2.41 -18.66 -36.90
N LEU A 125 3.67 -18.98 -37.23
CA LEU A 125 4.82 -18.16 -36.85
C LEU A 125 4.85 -16.83 -37.63
N ALA A 126 4.49 -16.86 -38.91
CA ALA A 126 4.39 -15.66 -39.74
C ALA A 126 3.31 -14.71 -39.20
N LEU A 127 2.13 -15.22 -38.83
CA LEU A 127 1.08 -14.45 -38.18
C LEU A 127 1.57 -13.84 -36.86
N LEU A 128 2.19 -14.64 -35.99
CA LEU A 128 2.65 -14.13 -34.71
C LEU A 128 3.70 -13.01 -34.88
N ARG A 129 4.65 -13.16 -35.81
CA ARG A 129 5.61 -12.10 -36.16
C ARG A 129 4.92 -10.84 -36.68
N HIS A 130 3.98 -11.02 -37.61
CA HIS A 130 3.18 -9.93 -38.18
C HIS A 130 2.44 -9.13 -37.11
N LEU A 131 1.87 -9.81 -36.11
CA LEU A 131 1.19 -9.17 -34.98
C LEU A 131 2.19 -8.51 -34.02
N ALA A 132 3.24 -9.23 -33.61
CA ALA A 132 4.22 -8.74 -32.65
C ALA A 132 4.86 -7.42 -33.10
N GLU A 133 5.32 -7.34 -34.35
CA GLU A 133 5.93 -6.13 -34.93
C GLU A 133 4.98 -4.91 -34.97
N ARG A 134 3.67 -5.13 -34.79
CA ARG A 134 2.63 -4.09 -34.86
C ARG A 134 2.05 -3.73 -33.50
N ILE A 135 2.47 -4.40 -32.42
CA ILE A 135 2.16 -3.97 -31.05
C ILE A 135 2.82 -2.61 -30.82
N GLY A 136 2.05 -1.63 -30.33
CA GLY A 136 2.57 -0.30 -30.01
C GLY A 136 2.60 0.02 -28.52
N TYR A 137 1.89 -0.76 -27.71
CA TYR A 137 1.90 -0.67 -26.25
C TYR A 137 1.41 -1.99 -25.66
N LEU A 138 1.78 -2.28 -24.40
CA LEU A 138 1.27 -3.41 -23.63
C LEU A 138 0.70 -2.91 -22.30
N GLY A 139 -0.56 -3.24 -22.00
CA GLY A 139 -1.26 -2.73 -20.82
C GLY A 139 -1.97 -1.42 -21.11
N ARG A 140 -1.53 -0.32 -20.51
CA ARG A 140 -2.08 1.02 -20.80
C ARG A 140 -1.28 1.73 -21.88
N ALA A 141 -1.90 2.72 -22.53
CA ALA A 141 -1.32 3.44 -23.67
C ALA A 141 -0.02 4.20 -23.34
N GLU A 142 0.24 4.48 -22.06
CA GLU A 142 1.47 5.08 -21.56
C GLU A 142 2.67 4.11 -21.62
N SER A 143 2.42 2.81 -21.78
CA SER A 143 3.43 1.74 -21.83
C SER A 143 3.85 1.42 -23.25
N TRP A 144 4.49 2.37 -23.92
CA TRP A 144 4.97 2.15 -25.29
C TRP A 144 5.88 0.92 -25.32
N ALA A 145 5.58 0.01 -26.24
CA ALA A 145 6.22 -1.29 -26.32
C ALA A 145 6.44 -1.65 -27.78
N GLU A 146 7.64 -2.15 -28.07
CA GLU A 146 7.95 -2.89 -29.29
C GLU A 146 8.00 -4.37 -28.93
N CYS A 147 7.52 -5.24 -29.82
CA CYS A 147 7.49 -6.68 -29.58
C CYS A 147 8.11 -7.42 -30.76
N THR A 148 8.99 -8.37 -30.45
CA THR A 148 9.60 -9.26 -31.44
C THR A 148 9.43 -10.71 -31.03
N VAL A 149 9.44 -11.61 -32.01
CA VAL A 149 9.31 -13.05 -31.79
C VAL A 149 10.69 -13.69 -31.85
N TRP A 150 11.00 -14.49 -30.84
CA TRP A 150 12.23 -15.25 -30.75
C TRP A 150 11.95 -16.75 -30.69
N THR A 151 12.81 -17.57 -31.29
CA THR A 151 12.62 -19.03 -31.40
C THR A 151 13.85 -19.84 -30.98
N GLU A 152 14.96 -19.19 -30.66
CA GLU A 152 16.18 -19.88 -30.20
C GLU A 152 16.21 -20.04 -28.69
N THR A 153 16.84 -21.11 -28.21
CA THR A 153 16.86 -21.44 -26.77
C THR A 153 18.01 -20.79 -26.03
N GLY A 154 17.80 -20.49 -24.74
CA GLY A 154 18.87 -20.07 -23.82
C GLY A 154 19.35 -18.62 -23.98
N ALA A 155 18.63 -17.79 -24.71
CA ALA A 155 18.98 -16.37 -24.88
C ALA A 155 18.76 -15.53 -23.61
N TRP A 156 17.89 -15.98 -22.69
CA TRP A 156 17.59 -15.26 -21.44
C TRP A 156 17.57 -16.18 -20.23
N THR A 157 17.90 -15.61 -19.07
CA THR A 157 17.79 -16.27 -17.78
C THR A 157 16.37 -16.09 -17.22
N ILE A 158 15.57 -17.15 -17.27
CA ILE A 158 14.23 -17.17 -16.70
C ILE A 158 14.31 -17.03 -15.18
N ASN A 159 13.74 -15.94 -14.66
CA ASN A 159 13.72 -15.58 -13.24
C ASN A 159 12.30 -15.49 -12.66
N CYS A 160 11.27 -15.80 -13.46
CA CYS A 160 9.89 -15.81 -13.01
C CYS A 160 9.12 -16.97 -13.66
N ARG A 161 8.54 -17.84 -12.84
CA ARG A 161 7.87 -19.08 -13.27
C ARG A 161 6.58 -19.31 -12.51
N GLU A 162 5.66 -20.06 -13.12
CA GLU A 162 4.50 -20.58 -12.42
C GLU A 162 4.93 -21.50 -11.26
N THR A 163 4.26 -21.39 -10.11
CA THR A 163 4.49 -22.23 -8.93
C THR A 163 3.15 -22.71 -8.38
N SER A 164 3.13 -23.91 -7.78
CA SER A 164 1.95 -24.37 -7.03
C SER A 164 1.87 -23.73 -5.64
N ALA A 165 0.66 -23.62 -5.10
CA ALA A 165 0.39 -23.00 -3.79
C ALA A 165 1.06 -23.74 -2.61
N ASP A 166 1.24 -25.06 -2.70
CA ASP A 166 1.79 -25.90 -1.62
C ASP A 166 3.31 -25.74 -1.40
N GLN A 167 4.03 -25.12 -2.33
CA GLN A 167 5.49 -24.94 -2.27
C GLN A 167 5.92 -23.60 -1.66
N SER A 168 5.01 -22.86 -1.00
CA SER A 168 5.30 -21.57 -0.36
C SER A 168 6.00 -21.68 1.00
N TYR A 169 6.06 -22.88 1.60
CA TYR A 169 6.71 -23.12 2.89
C TYR A 169 8.22 -23.37 2.69
N GLY A 170 9.04 -22.33 2.93
CA GLY A 170 10.51 -22.42 2.93
C GLY A 170 11.25 -21.48 1.98
N LEU A 171 10.63 -20.35 1.58
CA LEU A 171 11.19 -19.42 0.59
C LEU A 171 12.33 -18.57 1.17
N THR A 172 13.37 -18.35 0.36
CA THR A 172 14.39 -17.31 0.57
C THR A 172 13.77 -15.92 0.46
N ASP A 173 14.24 -14.94 1.25
CA ASP A 173 13.69 -13.57 1.40
C ASP A 173 13.55 -12.73 0.10
N GLU A 174 14.04 -13.22 -1.07
CA GLU A 174 14.19 -12.43 -2.30
C GLU A 174 13.06 -12.57 -3.35
N THR A 175 12.13 -13.52 -3.21
CA THR A 175 11.05 -13.74 -4.19
C THR A 175 9.68 -13.87 -3.54
N GLU A 176 8.64 -13.27 -4.15
CA GLU A 176 7.25 -13.31 -3.70
C GLU A 176 6.38 -14.12 -4.68
N ALA A 177 5.33 -14.75 -4.16
CA ALA A 177 4.29 -15.38 -4.98
C ALA A 177 3.24 -14.32 -5.36
N VAL A 178 3.15 -14.01 -6.65
CA VAL A 178 2.19 -13.04 -7.20
C VAL A 178 1.14 -13.77 -8.02
N ARG A 179 -0.12 -13.40 -7.78
CA ARG A 179 -1.27 -13.95 -8.51
C ARG A 179 -1.55 -13.12 -9.76
N VAL A 180 -1.63 -13.77 -10.91
CA VAL A 180 -1.91 -13.15 -12.21
C VAL A 180 -3.03 -13.91 -12.93
N ILE A 181 -3.77 -13.19 -13.78
CA ILE A 181 -4.85 -13.77 -14.58
C ILE A 181 -4.31 -14.30 -15.93
N ALA A 182 -4.72 -15.52 -16.28
CA ALA A 182 -4.38 -16.18 -17.53
C ALA A 182 -5.65 -16.77 -18.19
N PRO A 183 -5.65 -17.01 -19.51
CA PRO A 183 -6.73 -17.74 -20.14
C PRO A 183 -6.79 -19.19 -19.65
N LEU A 184 -8.00 -19.76 -19.68
CA LEU A 184 -8.19 -21.21 -19.60
C LEU A 184 -7.64 -21.85 -20.88
N PRO A 185 -7.01 -23.05 -20.78
CA PRO A 185 -6.70 -23.85 -21.96
C PRO A 185 -7.97 -24.14 -22.77
N PRO A 186 -7.90 -24.27 -24.11
CA PRO A 186 -9.09 -24.36 -24.97
C PRO A 186 -10.08 -25.46 -24.55
N ALA A 187 -9.57 -26.65 -24.19
CA ALA A 187 -10.40 -27.77 -23.72
C ALA A 187 -11.10 -27.48 -22.39
N ALA A 188 -10.40 -26.81 -21.45
CA ALA A 188 -10.96 -26.41 -20.17
C ALA A 188 -12.01 -25.30 -20.34
N TYR A 189 -11.77 -24.35 -21.26
CA TYR A 189 -12.74 -23.32 -21.60
C TYR A 189 -14.02 -23.92 -22.19
N ALA A 190 -13.92 -24.89 -23.10
CA ALA A 190 -15.09 -25.56 -23.67
C ALA A 190 -15.94 -26.27 -22.60
N GLN A 191 -15.29 -26.94 -21.63
CA GLN A 191 -15.97 -27.57 -20.50
C GLN A 191 -16.64 -26.55 -19.59
N GLU A 192 -15.91 -25.50 -19.22
CA GLU A 192 -16.43 -24.45 -18.33
C GLU A 192 -17.59 -23.70 -18.98
N ARG A 193 -17.48 -23.42 -20.28
CA ARG A 193 -18.57 -22.85 -21.08
C ARG A 193 -19.82 -23.73 -21.05
N ALA A 194 -19.68 -25.02 -21.32
CA ALA A 194 -20.82 -25.95 -21.28
C ALA A 194 -21.46 -26.00 -19.89
N ARG A 195 -20.65 -26.03 -18.83
CA ARG A 195 -21.10 -25.99 -17.43
C ARG A 195 -21.89 -24.73 -17.13
N LEU A 196 -21.38 -23.56 -17.49
CA LEU A 196 -22.01 -22.26 -17.23
C LEU A 196 -23.30 -22.05 -18.03
N LEU A 197 -23.33 -22.49 -19.29
CA LEU A 197 -24.56 -22.47 -20.08
C LEU A 197 -25.62 -23.42 -19.52
N GLY A 198 -25.22 -24.61 -19.06
CA GLY A 198 -26.11 -25.54 -18.36
C GLY A 198 -26.70 -24.93 -17.09
N MET A 199 -25.86 -24.31 -16.25
CA MET A 199 -26.34 -23.60 -15.05
C MET A 199 -27.30 -22.45 -15.38
N ALA A 200 -27.08 -21.74 -16.50
CA ALA A 200 -28.00 -20.69 -16.94
C ALA A 200 -29.35 -21.27 -17.36
N GLN A 201 -29.36 -22.40 -18.08
CA GLN A 201 -30.58 -23.12 -18.44
C GLN A 201 -31.32 -23.62 -17.19
N ASP A 202 -30.62 -24.21 -16.23
CA ASP A 202 -31.20 -24.70 -14.98
C ASP A 202 -31.85 -23.57 -14.17
N ARG A 203 -31.21 -22.39 -14.13
CA ARG A 203 -31.79 -21.19 -13.48
C ARG A 203 -33.05 -20.71 -14.18
N VAL A 204 -33.09 -20.75 -15.51
CA VAL A 204 -34.30 -20.41 -16.28
C VAL A 204 -35.40 -21.41 -15.99
N LEU A 205 -35.10 -22.72 -15.95
CA LEU A 205 -36.08 -23.76 -15.63
C LEU A 205 -36.60 -23.63 -14.20
N ALA A 206 -35.74 -23.35 -13.22
CA ALA A 206 -36.11 -23.20 -11.81
C ALA A 206 -36.99 -21.96 -11.56
N SER A 207 -36.81 -20.90 -12.35
CA SER A 207 -37.63 -19.67 -12.27
C SER A 207 -38.82 -19.68 -13.22
N TRP A 208 -39.06 -20.78 -13.94
CA TRP A 208 -40.10 -20.88 -14.94
C TRP A 208 -41.49 -21.13 -14.32
N THR A 209 -42.40 -20.20 -14.53
CA THR A 209 -43.75 -20.23 -13.91
C THR A 209 -44.85 -20.71 -14.86
N LYS A 210 -44.55 -20.98 -16.13
CA LYS A 210 -45.55 -21.40 -17.13
C LYS A 210 -45.71 -22.93 -17.16
N PRO A 211 -46.92 -23.44 -17.46
CA PRO A 211 -47.23 -24.87 -17.35
C PRO A 211 -46.50 -25.79 -18.33
N LYS A 212 -45.94 -25.25 -19.42
CA LYS A 212 -45.10 -26.01 -20.36
C LYS A 212 -43.67 -25.47 -20.30
N PRO A 213 -42.63 -26.31 -20.34
CA PRO A 213 -41.24 -25.85 -20.34
C PRO A 213 -40.97 -24.91 -21.54
N PRO A 214 -39.94 -24.05 -21.44
CA PRO A 214 -39.54 -23.20 -22.55
C PRO A 214 -39.17 -24.05 -23.77
N THR A 215 -39.58 -23.63 -24.97
CA THR A 215 -39.06 -24.22 -26.21
C THR A 215 -37.58 -23.87 -26.39
N ASP A 216 -36.83 -24.63 -27.19
CA ASP A 216 -35.40 -24.38 -27.42
C ASP A 216 -35.12 -22.94 -27.88
N LYS A 217 -35.96 -22.40 -28.77
CA LYS A 217 -35.87 -21.01 -29.24
C LYS A 217 -36.12 -20.00 -28.12
N ALA A 218 -37.05 -20.29 -27.21
CA ALA A 218 -37.33 -19.44 -26.06
C ALA A 218 -36.19 -19.52 -25.02
N MET A 219 -35.66 -20.72 -24.77
CA MET A 219 -34.51 -20.93 -23.90
C MET A 219 -33.28 -20.17 -24.41
N ALA A 220 -32.95 -20.33 -25.69
CA ALA A 220 -31.85 -19.61 -26.34
C ALA A 220 -31.97 -18.09 -26.18
N LYS A 221 -33.18 -17.54 -26.29
CA LYS A 221 -33.43 -16.11 -26.08
C LYS A 221 -33.22 -15.68 -24.63
N LEU A 222 -33.60 -16.52 -23.66
CA LEU A 222 -33.48 -16.22 -22.23
C LEU A 222 -32.03 -16.30 -21.74
N ILE A 223 -31.25 -17.24 -22.27
CA ILE A 223 -29.82 -17.39 -21.93
C ILE A 223 -28.90 -16.54 -22.81
N ALA A 224 -29.42 -15.86 -23.83
CA ALA A 224 -28.64 -15.04 -24.77
C ALA A 224 -27.68 -14.05 -24.07
N PRO A 225 -28.04 -13.36 -22.98
CA PRO A 225 -27.11 -12.48 -22.27
C PRO A 225 -25.91 -13.23 -21.68
N THR A 226 -26.12 -14.41 -21.10
CA THR A 226 -25.04 -15.27 -20.60
C THR A 226 -24.21 -15.88 -21.74
N ALA A 227 -24.86 -16.25 -22.85
CA ALA A 227 -24.17 -16.78 -24.02
C ALA A 227 -23.28 -15.73 -24.71
N ALA A 228 -23.66 -14.45 -24.67
CA ALA A 228 -22.87 -13.36 -25.24
C ALA A 228 -21.49 -13.21 -24.56
N ILE A 229 -21.41 -13.46 -23.25
CA ILE A 229 -20.13 -13.45 -22.52
C ILE A 229 -19.38 -14.79 -22.57
N LEU A 230 -19.93 -15.78 -23.28
CA LEU A 230 -19.35 -17.11 -23.48
C LEU A 230 -19.31 -17.49 -24.98
N PRO A 231 -18.49 -16.80 -25.81
CA PRO A 231 -18.31 -17.17 -27.22
C PRO A 231 -17.77 -18.60 -27.39
N ASP A 232 -18.03 -19.23 -28.53
CA ASP A 232 -17.59 -20.62 -28.77
C ASP A 232 -16.05 -20.78 -28.76
N ARG A 233 -15.33 -19.78 -29.30
CA ARG A 233 -13.86 -19.78 -29.40
C ARG A 233 -13.25 -18.85 -28.36
N LEU A 234 -12.08 -19.22 -27.83
CA LEU A 234 -11.37 -18.44 -26.80
C LEU A 234 -11.01 -17.03 -27.28
N VAL A 235 -10.66 -16.88 -28.57
CA VAL A 235 -10.39 -15.57 -29.19
C VAL A 235 -11.56 -14.59 -29.02
N GLY A 236 -12.79 -15.07 -29.14
CA GLY A 236 -13.99 -14.26 -28.94
C GLY A 236 -14.14 -13.83 -27.47
N ALA A 237 -13.84 -14.74 -26.53
CA ALA A 237 -13.88 -14.42 -25.11
C ALA A 237 -12.82 -13.38 -24.70
N LEU A 238 -11.64 -13.41 -25.32
CA LEU A 238 -10.57 -12.41 -25.13
C LEU A 238 -10.90 -11.05 -25.78
N ALA A 239 -11.76 -11.03 -26.80
CA ALA A 239 -12.18 -9.81 -27.48
C ALA A 239 -13.21 -8.99 -26.69
N LEU A 240 -13.89 -9.60 -25.71
CA LEU A 240 -14.90 -8.93 -24.87
C LEU A 240 -14.28 -7.86 -23.95
N ASP A 241 -15.06 -6.81 -23.68
CA ASP A 241 -14.68 -5.76 -22.77
C ASP A 241 -15.07 -6.06 -21.32
N THR A 242 -14.36 -5.43 -20.38
CA THR A 242 -14.65 -5.61 -18.95
C THR A 242 -16.08 -5.24 -18.59
N GLY A 243 -16.66 -4.25 -19.29
CA GLY A 243 -18.06 -3.84 -19.12
C GLY A 243 -19.06 -4.93 -19.48
N ASP A 244 -18.77 -5.78 -20.47
CA ASP A 244 -19.67 -6.87 -20.89
C ASP A 244 -19.86 -7.90 -19.77
N PHE A 245 -18.77 -8.24 -19.07
CA PHE A 245 -18.79 -9.13 -17.92
C PHE A 245 -19.53 -8.49 -16.73
N GLN A 246 -19.20 -7.23 -16.41
CA GLN A 246 -19.79 -6.52 -15.26
C GLN A 246 -21.30 -6.32 -15.41
N ASN A 247 -21.78 -6.04 -16.62
CA ASN A 247 -23.21 -5.93 -16.91
C ASN A 247 -23.98 -7.24 -16.66
N GLN A 248 -23.29 -8.39 -16.71
CA GLN A 248 -23.84 -9.70 -16.35
C GLN A 248 -23.53 -10.10 -14.89
N GLY A 249 -22.98 -9.19 -14.08
CA GLY A 249 -22.64 -9.43 -12.67
C GLY A 249 -21.34 -10.21 -12.46
N TRP A 250 -20.47 -10.30 -13.46
CA TRP A 250 -19.20 -11.00 -13.36
C TRP A 250 -18.06 -10.04 -13.05
N ASN A 251 -17.35 -10.30 -11.96
CA ASN A 251 -16.14 -9.55 -11.58
C ASN A 251 -14.89 -10.05 -12.32
N ARG A 252 -15.02 -11.14 -13.08
CA ARG A 252 -13.93 -11.85 -13.76
C ARG A 252 -14.41 -12.46 -15.08
N PRO A 253 -13.57 -12.48 -16.14
CA PRO A 253 -13.90 -13.18 -17.38
C PRO A 253 -14.06 -14.69 -17.11
N PRO A 254 -15.17 -15.31 -17.52
CA PRO A 254 -15.37 -16.75 -17.34
C PRO A 254 -14.30 -17.62 -18.00
N ALA A 255 -13.69 -17.14 -19.08
CA ALA A 255 -12.64 -17.85 -19.81
C ALA A 255 -11.24 -17.76 -19.18
N SER A 256 -11.13 -17.35 -17.91
CA SER A 256 -9.85 -17.09 -17.24
C SER A 256 -9.64 -17.91 -15.97
N ARG A 257 -8.37 -18.13 -15.61
CA ARG A 257 -7.90 -18.79 -14.38
C ARG A 257 -6.79 -17.98 -13.70
N ASP A 258 -6.61 -18.19 -12.40
CA ASP A 258 -5.51 -17.58 -11.65
C ASP A 258 -4.31 -18.50 -11.68
N LEU A 259 -3.15 -17.89 -11.93
CA LEU A 259 -1.86 -18.53 -11.82
C LEU A 259 -1.05 -17.82 -10.75
N LEU A 260 -0.28 -18.59 -9.99
CA LEU A 260 0.71 -18.06 -9.06
C LEU A 260 2.07 -18.09 -9.74
N TYR A 261 2.69 -16.93 -9.86
CA TYR A 261 4.07 -16.81 -10.33
C TYR A 261 4.98 -16.47 -9.17
N ARG A 262 6.17 -17.07 -9.16
CA ARG A 262 7.26 -16.61 -8.31
C ARG A 262 8.00 -15.51 -9.06
N CYS A 263 8.04 -14.31 -8.52
CA CYS A 263 8.79 -13.21 -9.13
C CYS A 263 9.49 -12.38 -8.06
N VAL A 264 10.45 -11.59 -8.53
CA VAL A 264 11.07 -10.54 -7.72
C VAL A 264 10.01 -9.47 -7.46
N PRO A 265 9.70 -9.13 -6.18
CA PRO A 265 8.60 -8.23 -5.86
C PRO A 265 8.88 -6.82 -6.37
N LEU A 266 7.82 -6.14 -6.80
CA LEU A 266 7.88 -4.72 -7.15
C LEU A 266 8.09 -3.90 -5.87
N SER A 267 9.32 -3.46 -5.65
CA SER A 267 9.70 -2.62 -4.51
C SER A 267 9.79 -1.14 -4.93
N PRO A 268 9.45 -0.17 -4.05
CA PRO A 268 9.68 1.25 -4.31
C PRO A 268 11.17 1.62 -4.42
N LEU A 269 12.08 0.71 -4.06
CA LEU A 269 13.51 0.86 -4.25
C LEU A 269 14.11 -0.30 -5.05
N PRO A 270 15.19 -0.05 -5.81
CA PRO A 270 15.89 -1.12 -6.51
C PRO A 270 16.50 -2.10 -5.50
N LEU A 271 16.27 -3.40 -5.73
CA LEU A 271 16.72 -4.49 -4.85
C LEU A 271 18.24 -4.68 -4.83
N SER A 272 18.96 -4.01 -5.71
CA SER A 272 20.41 -3.82 -5.63
C SER A 272 20.75 -2.34 -5.70
N PRO A 273 21.74 -1.86 -4.93
CA PRO A 273 22.23 -0.51 -5.08
C PRO A 273 22.67 -0.34 -6.53
N LEU A 274 22.01 0.59 -7.25
CA LEU A 274 22.42 1.00 -8.59
C LEU A 274 23.94 1.20 -8.59
N PRO A 275 24.71 0.71 -9.59
CA PRO A 275 26.04 1.24 -9.81
C PRO A 275 25.84 2.73 -10.00
N ARG A 276 26.23 3.52 -8.99
CA ARG A 276 26.02 4.96 -8.94
C ARG A 276 26.64 5.52 -10.21
N ARG A 277 25.80 5.85 -11.19
CA ARG A 277 26.21 6.66 -12.31
C ARG A 277 26.56 7.99 -11.66
N ASN A 278 27.85 8.22 -11.54
CA ASN A 278 28.45 9.26 -10.71
C ASN A 278 28.15 10.63 -11.34
N THR A 279 26.88 11.06 -11.32
CA THR A 279 26.51 12.44 -11.52
C THR A 279 26.93 13.13 -10.24
N GLY A 280 28.08 13.81 -10.30
CA GLY A 280 28.84 14.34 -9.17
C GLY A 280 28.01 15.13 -8.17
N ARG A 281 27.33 14.41 -7.28
CA ARG A 281 26.84 14.93 -6.01
C ARG A 281 27.90 14.51 -5.00
N PRO A 282 28.52 15.46 -4.29
CA PRO A 282 29.58 15.12 -3.36
C PRO A 282 29.02 14.08 -2.39
N ALA A 283 29.76 12.99 -2.20
CA ALA A 283 29.51 12.06 -1.13
C ALA A 283 29.36 12.90 0.14
N ARG A 284 28.17 12.88 0.76
CA ARG A 284 28.03 13.41 2.13
C ARG A 284 29.07 12.65 2.94
N THR A 285 30.04 13.41 3.43
CA THR A 285 31.06 12.99 4.39
C THR A 285 30.39 12.28 5.56
N ASP A 286 31.08 11.32 6.18
CA ASP A 286 30.72 10.68 7.44
C ASP A 286 30.22 11.72 8.45
N GLY A 287 28.91 11.93 8.48
CA GLY A 287 28.20 12.81 9.39
C GLY A 287 27.34 11.97 10.32
N ASP A 288 26.86 12.58 11.39
CA ASP A 288 25.99 11.95 12.38
C ASP A 288 24.85 11.15 11.71
N PRO A 289 24.45 9.99 12.27
CA PRO A 289 23.37 9.19 11.72
C PRO A 289 22.08 10.01 11.59
N PRO A 290 21.31 9.85 10.50
CA PRO A 290 20.08 10.64 10.29
C PRO A 290 19.08 10.37 11.41
N LYS A 291 18.45 11.43 11.91
CA LYS A 291 17.53 11.38 13.07
C LYS A 291 16.07 11.25 12.70
N VAL A 292 15.73 11.54 11.44
CA VAL A 292 14.36 11.59 10.94
C VAL A 292 14.20 10.63 9.76
N ALA A 293 13.11 9.88 9.77
CA ALA A 293 12.58 9.15 8.63
C ALA A 293 11.13 9.58 8.40
N ARG A 294 10.80 10.11 7.23
CA ARG A 294 9.43 10.55 6.90
C ARG A 294 8.79 9.61 5.90
N PHE A 295 7.59 9.15 6.23
CA PHE A 295 6.80 8.25 5.40
C PHE A 295 5.51 8.92 4.96
N LEU A 296 5.14 8.64 3.72
CA LEU A 296 3.85 8.94 3.15
C LEU A 296 2.91 7.76 3.35
N LEU A 297 1.74 8.01 3.93
CA LEU A 297 0.70 7.02 4.20
C LEU A 297 -0.39 7.09 3.12
N ALA A 298 -0.47 6.06 2.28
CA ALA A 298 -1.43 5.94 1.20
C ALA A 298 -2.44 4.81 1.46
N GLY A 299 -3.73 5.11 1.36
CA GLY A 299 -4.79 4.11 1.49
C GLY A 299 -6.11 4.78 1.83
N ARG A 300 -7.22 4.15 1.44
CA ARG A 300 -8.58 4.65 1.73
C ARG A 300 -9.37 3.62 2.55
N PRO A 301 -10.17 4.05 3.54
CA PRO A 301 -10.20 5.42 4.10
C PRO A 301 -8.88 5.80 4.80
N ARG A 302 -8.49 7.08 4.71
CA ARG A 302 -7.35 7.59 5.49
C ARG A 302 -7.69 7.53 6.99
N PRO A 303 -6.74 7.18 7.88
CA PRO A 303 -6.97 7.24 9.31
C PRO A 303 -7.22 8.69 9.73
N ARG A 304 -8.03 8.92 10.75
CA ARG A 304 -8.21 10.25 11.31
C ARG A 304 -7.06 10.60 12.25
N ILE A 305 -6.77 11.88 12.44
CA ILE A 305 -5.75 12.31 13.41
C ILE A 305 -6.09 11.88 14.84
N GLU A 306 -7.38 11.74 15.15
CA GLU A 306 -7.87 11.13 16.38
C GLU A 306 -7.28 9.72 16.64
N ASP A 307 -6.91 8.96 15.60
CA ASP A 307 -6.33 7.61 15.68
C ASP A 307 -4.78 7.60 15.70
N ALA A 308 -4.12 8.73 15.98
CA ALA A 308 -2.67 8.85 15.98
C ALA A 308 -1.97 7.72 16.76
N VAL A 309 -2.37 7.44 18.01
CA VAL A 309 -1.77 6.35 18.82
C VAL A 309 -1.81 5.01 18.10
N LYS A 310 -2.93 4.72 17.44
CA LYS A 310 -3.14 3.45 16.75
C LYS A 310 -2.18 3.34 15.56
N ILE A 311 -2.08 4.39 14.74
CA ILE A 311 -1.20 4.39 13.57
C ILE A 311 0.27 4.38 13.98
N GLY A 312 0.64 5.16 15.01
CA GLY A 312 2.00 5.16 15.56
C GLY A 312 2.41 3.79 16.09
N GLU A 313 1.54 3.10 16.83
CA GLU A 313 1.83 1.74 17.31
C GLU A 313 1.89 0.73 16.16
N LEU A 314 1.02 0.84 15.15
CA LEU A 314 1.09 -0.02 13.96
C LEU A 314 2.43 0.15 13.22
N MET A 315 2.90 1.38 13.06
CA MET A 315 4.20 1.67 12.45
C MET A 315 5.34 1.03 13.25
N ARG A 316 5.31 1.15 14.58
CA ARG A 316 6.28 0.52 15.46
C ARG A 316 6.27 -1.01 15.31
N LEU A 317 5.09 -1.64 15.38
CA LEU A 317 4.95 -3.08 15.26
C LEU A 317 5.40 -3.60 13.89
N ALA A 318 5.07 -2.88 12.80
CA ALA A 318 5.49 -3.22 11.45
C ALA A 318 7.01 -3.14 11.28
N THR A 319 7.65 -2.13 11.88
CA THR A 319 9.11 -2.00 11.91
C THR A 319 9.76 -3.13 12.69
N MET A 320 9.23 -3.46 13.87
CA MET A 320 9.77 -4.54 14.71
C MET A 320 9.64 -5.92 14.05
N ALA A 321 8.59 -6.15 13.27
CA ALA A 321 8.40 -7.41 12.55
C ALA A 321 9.54 -7.72 11.57
N ARG A 322 10.29 -6.71 11.11
CA ARG A 322 11.45 -6.88 10.22
C ARG A 322 12.67 -7.52 10.89
N PHE A 323 12.71 -7.55 12.22
CA PHE A 323 13.83 -8.15 12.96
C PHE A 323 13.56 -9.59 13.41
N GLY A 324 12.33 -10.09 13.26
CA GLY A 324 11.91 -11.37 13.81
C GLY A 324 11.61 -11.33 15.31
N TRP A 325 11.01 -12.41 15.82
CA TRP A 325 10.54 -12.53 17.20
C TRP A 325 11.07 -13.81 17.82
N ASP A 326 11.71 -13.71 18.98
CA ASP A 326 12.06 -14.85 19.82
C ASP A 326 10.97 -15.08 20.86
N SER A 327 10.88 -16.31 21.38
CA SER A 327 10.06 -16.61 22.56
C SER A 327 10.98 -16.81 23.74
N ASP A 328 10.78 -16.06 24.82
CA ASP A 328 11.47 -16.28 26.08
C ASP A 328 11.07 -17.67 26.64
N PRO A 329 12.00 -18.62 26.79
CA PRO A 329 11.71 -19.95 27.30
C PRO A 329 11.15 -19.97 28.73
N ALA A 330 11.46 -18.95 29.54
CA ALA A 330 11.06 -18.89 30.94
C ALA A 330 9.67 -18.27 31.15
N THR A 331 9.28 -17.31 30.30
CA THR A 331 8.02 -16.56 30.47
C THR A 331 7.00 -16.77 29.35
N GLY A 332 7.39 -17.46 28.27
CA GLY A 332 6.57 -17.62 27.06
C GLY A 332 6.28 -16.31 26.32
N ARG A 333 6.93 -15.19 26.71
CA ARG A 333 6.72 -13.88 26.09
C ARG A 333 7.50 -13.78 24.79
N ARG A 334 6.84 -13.27 23.74
CA ARG A 334 7.50 -12.96 22.48
C ARG A 334 8.31 -11.66 22.61
N LEU A 335 9.61 -11.75 22.42
CA LEU A 335 10.54 -10.63 22.43
C LEU A 335 11.03 -10.35 20.99
N PRO A 336 10.90 -9.11 20.50
CA PRO A 336 11.43 -8.73 19.19
C PRO A 336 12.97 -8.73 19.23
N ARG A 337 13.65 -9.16 18.16
CA ARG A 337 15.12 -8.95 18.00
C ARG A 337 15.47 -7.53 17.55
N ALA A 338 14.53 -6.60 17.67
CA ALA A 338 14.68 -5.22 17.23
C ALA A 338 15.62 -4.44 18.18
N PRO A 339 16.40 -3.49 17.67
CA PRO A 339 17.26 -2.62 18.49
C PRO A 339 16.49 -1.83 19.57
N ALA A 340 17.20 -1.45 20.63
CA ALA A 340 16.63 -0.73 21.77
C ALA A 340 15.95 0.59 21.37
N VAL A 341 16.46 1.26 20.31
CA VAL A 341 15.86 2.48 19.76
C VAL A 341 14.41 2.28 19.31
N PHE A 342 14.03 1.08 18.82
CA PHE A 342 12.65 0.78 18.40
C PHE A 342 11.80 0.11 19.49
N VAL A 343 12.43 -0.65 20.39
CA VAL A 343 11.72 -1.38 21.44
C VAL A 343 11.38 -0.48 22.63
N GLY A 344 12.20 0.54 22.91
CA GLY A 344 12.04 1.41 24.08
C GLY A 344 12.29 0.69 25.42
N LYS A 345 13.02 -0.43 25.38
CA LYS A 345 13.39 -1.24 26.56
C LYS A 345 14.88 -1.50 26.57
N ASN A 346 15.45 -1.58 27.76
CA ASN A 346 16.84 -1.99 27.94
C ASN A 346 17.03 -3.51 27.73
N ALA A 347 18.27 -3.99 27.79
CA ALA A 347 18.61 -5.41 27.62
C ALA A 347 17.89 -6.35 28.61
N ASP A 348 17.47 -5.84 29.77
CA ASP A 348 16.72 -6.58 30.80
C ASP A 348 15.20 -6.55 30.57
N GLY A 349 14.72 -5.99 29.46
CA GLY A 349 13.30 -5.90 29.11
C GLY A 349 12.49 -4.89 29.94
N ARG A 350 13.15 -4.04 30.74
CA ARG A 350 12.51 -2.94 31.46
C ARG A 350 12.30 -1.76 30.51
N PRO A 351 11.15 -1.07 30.56
CA PRO A 351 10.96 0.18 29.83
C PRO A 351 12.08 1.17 30.17
N LEU A 352 12.56 1.92 29.19
CA LEU A 352 13.48 3.06 29.39
C LEU A 352 12.75 4.25 30.06
N ALA A 353 11.94 3.98 31.09
CA ALA A 353 11.12 4.97 31.80
C ALA A 353 11.94 5.95 32.65
N ASP A 354 13.19 5.58 32.93
CA ASP A 354 14.16 6.34 33.71
C ASP A 354 15.26 6.99 32.84
N ASP A 355 15.14 6.92 31.51
CA ASP A 355 16.01 7.68 30.61
C ASP A 355 15.48 9.12 30.44
N PRO A 356 16.12 10.14 31.04
CA PRO A 356 15.71 11.53 30.88
C PRO A 356 15.87 12.05 29.44
N ALA A 357 16.70 11.39 28.61
CA ALA A 357 16.92 11.76 27.22
C ALA A 357 15.83 11.22 26.27
N HIS A 358 15.01 10.26 26.70
CA HIS A 358 14.03 9.57 25.84
C HIS A 358 14.64 9.15 24.49
N ALA A 359 15.80 8.49 24.51
CA ALA A 359 16.61 8.21 23.34
C ALA A 359 16.01 7.19 22.33
N HIS A 360 14.77 6.73 22.57
CA HIS A 360 14.07 5.79 21.69
C HIS A 360 13.13 6.52 20.71
N ALA A 361 12.78 5.81 19.64
CA ALA A 361 12.06 6.36 18.50
C ALA A 361 10.64 6.81 18.85
N PHE A 362 10.34 8.05 18.46
CA PHE A 362 9.01 8.61 18.39
C PHE A 362 8.37 8.26 17.05
N TRP A 363 7.19 7.68 17.09
CA TRP A 363 6.35 7.31 15.96
C TRP A 363 5.23 8.35 15.87
N LEU A 364 5.41 9.38 15.06
CA LEU A 364 4.57 10.58 15.05
C LEU A 364 3.74 10.65 13.76
N PRO A 365 2.48 10.21 13.78
CA PRO A 365 1.56 10.48 12.69
C PRO A 365 1.35 11.97 12.48
N GLN A 366 1.28 12.37 11.23
CA GLN A 366 1.15 13.76 10.81
C GLN A 366 -0.05 13.89 9.86
N ASP A 367 -0.78 14.98 10.04
CA ASP A 367 -1.74 15.55 9.10
C ASP A 367 -1.04 16.74 8.42
N ALA A 368 -0.39 16.50 7.28
CA ALA A 368 0.47 17.48 6.63
C ALA A 368 -0.34 18.53 5.83
N ASP A 369 -1.51 18.14 5.29
CA ASP A 369 -2.40 19.03 4.54
C ASP A 369 -3.47 19.72 5.41
N GLY A 370 -3.53 19.38 6.70
CA GLY A 370 -4.42 19.96 7.70
C GLY A 370 -5.88 19.53 7.53
N ASP A 371 -6.16 18.38 6.88
CA ASP A 371 -7.50 17.88 6.62
C ASP A 371 -8.16 17.08 7.75
N GLY A 372 -7.42 16.84 8.82
CA GLY A 372 -7.83 16.01 9.96
C GLY A 372 -7.61 14.52 9.74
N PHE A 373 -6.98 14.13 8.64
CA PHE A 373 -6.59 12.76 8.34
C PHE A 373 -5.07 12.62 8.32
N ILE A 374 -4.60 11.46 8.78
CA ILE A 374 -3.20 11.12 8.77
C ILE A 374 -2.82 10.77 7.35
N ASP A 375 -1.87 11.53 6.79
CA ASP A 375 -1.32 11.33 5.46
C ASP A 375 0.19 11.06 5.47
N HIS A 376 0.87 11.33 6.60
CA HIS A 376 2.28 11.02 6.80
C HIS A 376 2.53 10.40 8.18
N VAL A 377 3.66 9.70 8.32
CA VAL A 377 4.19 9.22 9.60
C VAL A 377 5.67 9.59 9.67
N VAL A 378 6.05 10.31 10.72
CA VAL A 378 7.42 10.73 10.98
C VAL A 378 8.00 9.87 12.09
N VAL A 379 9.14 9.23 11.84
CA VAL A 379 9.89 8.49 12.85
C VAL A 379 11.11 9.32 13.24
N TYR A 380 11.21 9.66 14.52
CA TYR A 380 12.30 10.49 15.06
C TYR A 380 13.03 9.78 16.19
N ALA A 381 14.36 9.74 16.14
CA ALA A 381 15.21 9.26 17.23
C ALA A 381 16.38 10.23 17.51
N ALA A 382 16.58 10.61 18.77
CA ALA A 382 17.60 11.59 19.15
C ALA A 382 19.04 11.11 18.84
N ASP A 383 19.29 9.81 18.96
CA ASP A 383 20.58 9.15 18.70
C ASP A 383 20.80 8.81 17.21
N GLY A 384 19.79 9.02 16.36
CA GLY A 384 19.83 8.70 14.94
C GLY A 384 19.56 7.24 14.61
N PHE A 385 19.57 6.93 13.31
CA PHE A 385 19.37 5.59 12.77
C PHE A 385 20.64 5.05 12.11
N ASP A 386 21.11 3.89 12.55
CA ASP A 386 22.24 3.18 11.95
C ASP A 386 21.88 2.56 10.58
N ALA A 387 22.81 1.86 9.93
CA ALA A 387 22.55 1.22 8.64
C ALA A 387 21.47 0.12 8.69
N ARG A 388 21.42 -0.66 9.78
CA ARG A 388 20.48 -1.77 9.96
C ARG A 388 19.08 -1.25 10.27
N GLU A 389 18.99 -0.21 11.08
CA GLU A 389 17.76 0.49 11.44
C GLU A 389 17.13 1.19 10.25
N ARG A 390 17.95 1.87 9.43
CA ARG A 390 17.50 2.45 8.16
C ARG A 390 16.96 1.39 7.21
N SER A 391 17.68 0.27 7.05
CA SER A 391 17.21 -0.84 6.22
C SER A 391 15.89 -1.43 6.70
N ALA A 392 15.66 -1.52 8.01
CA ALA A 392 14.41 -2.06 8.54
C ALA A 392 13.23 -1.09 8.33
N LEU A 393 13.45 0.21 8.58
CA LEU A 393 12.46 1.26 8.33
C LEU A 393 12.05 1.32 6.86
N ASP A 394 13.03 1.21 5.96
CA ASP A 394 12.82 1.21 4.51
C ASP A 394 11.98 0.02 4.02
N GLN A 395 12.14 -1.15 4.63
CA GLN A 395 11.34 -2.33 4.30
C GLN A 395 9.88 -2.24 4.81
N VAL A 396 9.50 -1.23 5.58
CA VAL A 396 8.12 -1.04 6.03
C VAL A 396 7.29 -0.39 4.92
N THR A 397 6.74 -1.23 4.05
CA THR A 397 5.94 -0.80 2.88
C THR A 397 4.43 -0.80 3.10
N ARG A 398 3.94 -1.35 4.22
CA ARG A 398 2.50 -1.43 4.51
C ARG A 398 2.21 -1.53 6.01
N LEU A 399 1.08 -0.95 6.41
CA LEU A 399 0.43 -1.10 7.71
C LEU A 399 -0.92 -1.77 7.51
N TRP A 400 -1.30 -2.70 8.37
CA TRP A 400 -2.60 -3.38 8.26
C TRP A 400 -3.20 -3.66 9.63
N VAL A 401 -4.52 -3.81 9.67
CA VAL A 401 -5.29 -4.19 10.86
C VAL A 401 -6.02 -5.51 10.60
N ARG A 402 -5.89 -6.47 11.52
CA ARG A 402 -6.56 -7.77 11.44
C ARG A 402 -7.89 -7.76 12.17
N GLU A 403 -8.82 -8.61 11.74
CA GLU A 403 -10.18 -8.68 12.31
C GLU A 403 -10.21 -9.12 13.79
N GLN A 404 -9.23 -9.91 14.25
CA GLN A 404 -9.16 -10.41 15.64
C GLN A 404 -8.75 -9.35 16.70
N ASP A 405 -8.37 -8.12 16.32
CA ASP A 405 -7.88 -7.10 17.26
C ASP A 405 -8.98 -6.34 18.02
N ARG A 406 -10.26 -6.72 17.90
CA ARG A 406 -11.31 -6.29 18.85
C ARG A 406 -11.39 -7.24 20.05
N PRO A 407 -11.47 -6.75 21.30
CA PRO A 407 -11.78 -7.63 22.42
C PRO A 407 -13.13 -8.29 22.16
N ARG A 408 -13.12 -9.63 22.06
CA ARG A 408 -14.32 -10.47 21.95
C ARG A 408 -15.29 -10.05 23.06
N ARG A 409 -16.34 -9.31 22.70
CA ARG A 409 -17.54 -9.25 23.54
C ARG A 409 -18.10 -10.66 23.54
N SER A 410 -18.10 -11.28 24.71
CA SER A 410 -18.64 -12.60 24.97
C SER A 410 -20.03 -12.76 24.35
N ALA A 411 -20.11 -13.52 23.27
CA ALA A 411 -21.33 -14.16 22.81
C ALA A 411 -21.01 -15.65 22.70
N ARG A 412 -21.70 -16.44 23.52
CA ARG A 412 -21.75 -17.90 23.45
C ARG A 412 -22.15 -18.34 22.04
N GLY A 413 -21.51 -19.36 21.51
CA GLY A 413 -22.11 -20.19 20.47
C GLY A 413 -21.11 -20.74 19.46
N THR A 414 -20.83 -22.03 19.62
CA THR A 414 -20.46 -23.04 18.61
C THR A 414 -19.18 -22.82 17.79
N ASP A 415 -18.20 -23.65 18.13
CA ASP A 415 -16.98 -23.93 17.38
C ASP A 415 -17.31 -24.66 16.07
N GLU A 416 -17.04 -24.02 14.94
CA GLU A 416 -16.62 -24.67 13.70
C GLU A 416 -15.38 -23.92 13.21
N GLU A 417 -14.21 -24.51 13.42
CA GLU A 417 -12.93 -24.04 12.89
C GLU A 417 -12.89 -24.31 11.38
N THR A 418 -13.22 -23.30 10.58
CA THR A 418 -12.78 -23.23 9.18
C THR A 418 -11.41 -22.55 9.13
N ASP A 419 -10.47 -23.22 8.46
CA ASP A 419 -9.09 -22.81 8.18
C ASP A 419 -9.03 -21.68 7.13
N GLU A 420 -9.77 -20.60 7.37
CA GLU A 420 -9.73 -19.38 6.57
C GLU A 420 -8.71 -18.42 7.18
N SER A 421 -7.64 -18.15 6.41
CA SER A 421 -6.64 -17.13 6.75
C SER A 421 -7.34 -15.82 7.18
N PRO A 422 -6.98 -15.21 8.32
CA PRO A 422 -7.77 -14.10 8.87
C PRO A 422 -7.76 -12.89 7.93
N ASP A 423 -8.96 -12.47 7.52
CA ASP A 423 -9.19 -11.36 6.60
C ASP A 423 -8.51 -10.06 7.07
N ILE A 424 -7.74 -9.45 6.18
CA ILE A 424 -7.17 -8.12 6.38
C ILE A 424 -8.30 -7.11 6.27
N ARG A 425 -8.69 -6.50 7.40
CA ARG A 425 -9.82 -5.56 7.46
C ARG A 425 -9.49 -4.22 6.81
N GLN A 426 -8.25 -3.77 6.94
CA GLN A 426 -7.81 -2.47 6.42
C GLN A 426 -6.30 -2.49 6.20
N GLU A 427 -5.86 -2.00 5.05
CA GLU A 427 -4.45 -1.85 4.67
C GLU A 427 -4.15 -0.39 4.25
N TRP A 428 -2.97 0.09 4.63
CA TRP A 428 -2.37 1.33 4.16
C TRP A 428 -0.97 1.04 3.66
N ARG A 429 -0.64 1.46 2.44
CA ARG A 429 0.71 1.42 1.88
C ARG A 429 1.53 2.58 2.41
N LEU A 430 2.80 2.33 2.65
CA LEU A 430 3.79 3.31 3.08
C LEU A 430 4.83 3.48 1.98
N ALA A 431 5.24 4.72 1.76
CA ALA A 431 6.41 5.06 0.96
C ALA A 431 7.34 5.94 1.79
N LEU A 432 8.59 5.51 1.93
CA LEU A 432 9.62 6.31 2.58
C LEU A 432 9.98 7.49 1.65
N GLU A 433 9.81 8.72 2.13
CA GLU A 433 10.20 9.93 1.37
C GLU A 433 11.70 10.19 1.48
N GLY A 434 12.28 9.95 2.67
CA GLY A 434 13.71 10.08 2.88
C GLY A 434 14.15 10.00 4.35
N PHE A 435 15.46 9.95 4.51
CA PHE A 435 16.16 10.09 5.79
C PHE A 435 16.91 11.42 5.83
N GLY A 436 17.00 12.04 7.00
CA GLY A 436 17.72 13.30 7.16
C GLY A 436 17.82 13.78 8.61
N MET A 437 18.29 15.01 8.75
CA MET A 437 18.27 15.77 10.01
C MET A 437 16.93 16.51 10.17
N PRO A 438 16.54 16.93 11.38
CA PRO A 438 15.32 17.71 11.59
C PRO A 438 15.23 18.96 10.70
N GLU A 439 16.36 19.62 10.46
CA GLU A 439 16.51 20.79 9.59
C GLU A 439 16.15 20.49 8.12
N ASP A 440 16.39 19.26 7.64
CA ASP A 440 16.09 18.88 6.26
C ASP A 440 14.56 18.79 5.99
N PHE A 441 13.73 18.76 7.05
CA PHE A 441 12.29 18.56 6.98
C PHE A 441 11.45 19.66 7.66
N GLU A 442 12.08 20.74 8.15
CA GLU A 442 11.37 21.73 9.00
C GLU A 442 10.23 22.46 8.27
N ASP A 443 10.36 22.67 6.95
CA ASP A 443 9.32 23.28 6.11
C ASP A 443 8.07 22.38 5.99
N ASP A 444 8.28 21.07 5.88
CA ASP A 444 7.21 20.10 5.66
C ASP A 444 6.66 19.49 6.96
N VAL A 445 7.45 19.54 8.04
CA VAL A 445 7.15 18.94 9.34
C VAL A 445 7.36 20.00 10.43
N PRO A 446 6.37 20.89 10.66
CA PRO A 446 6.54 22.04 11.54
C PRO A 446 6.96 21.68 12.96
N PHE A 447 6.53 20.53 13.49
CA PHE A 447 6.92 20.09 14.84
C PHE A 447 8.40 19.73 14.98
N LEU A 448 9.20 19.66 13.90
CA LEU A 448 10.65 19.50 13.95
C LEU A 448 11.41 20.84 13.96
N GLY A 449 10.73 21.95 13.71
CA GLY A 449 11.32 23.28 13.69
C GLY A 449 11.77 23.78 15.07
N GLU A 450 12.43 24.94 15.07
CA GLU A 450 12.88 25.63 16.28
C GLU A 450 11.90 26.75 16.67
N SER A 451 11.40 26.71 17.90
CA SER A 451 10.47 27.74 18.38
C SER A 451 10.52 27.91 19.89
N ARG A 452 10.13 29.12 20.34
CA ARG A 452 9.80 29.40 21.75
C ARG A 452 8.34 29.15 22.07
N HIS A 453 7.46 29.23 21.08
CA HIS A 453 6.02 29.18 21.24
C HIS A 453 5.48 27.92 20.59
N TRP A 454 4.82 27.10 21.40
CA TRP A 454 4.35 25.77 21.04
C TRP A 454 2.87 25.63 21.38
N ILE A 455 2.11 25.00 20.49
CA ILE A 455 0.70 24.68 20.71
C ILE A 455 0.46 23.19 20.44
N SER A 456 -0.37 22.55 21.28
CA SER A 456 -0.71 21.14 21.10
C SER A 456 -1.41 20.88 19.76
N ALA A 457 -0.85 20.00 18.95
CA ALA A 457 -1.49 19.39 17.78
C ALA A 457 -2.37 18.20 18.18
N THR A 458 -1.95 17.44 19.20
CA THR A 458 -2.70 16.31 19.78
C THR A 458 -2.78 16.47 21.30
N PRO A 459 -3.79 15.90 21.98
CA PRO A 459 -4.03 16.21 23.38
C PRO A 459 -2.92 15.68 24.28
N PHE A 460 -2.54 16.48 25.26
CA PHE A 460 -1.67 16.09 26.35
C PHE A 460 -2.48 15.29 27.39
N LEU A 461 -1.96 14.14 27.78
CA LEU A 461 -2.50 13.35 28.89
C LEU A 461 -1.40 13.13 29.93
N ALA A 462 -1.75 13.25 31.21
CA ALA A 462 -0.80 12.95 32.27
C ALA A 462 -0.42 11.45 32.26
N SER A 463 0.87 11.14 32.48
CA SER A 463 1.38 9.77 32.55
C SER A 463 1.01 9.04 33.85
N GLY A 464 0.37 9.72 34.80
CA GLY A 464 -0.03 9.19 36.10
C GLY A 464 -1.15 10.02 36.73
N HIS A 465 -1.35 9.89 38.04
CA HIS A 465 -2.36 10.67 38.75
C HIS A 465 -2.03 12.17 38.71
N LEU A 466 -3.00 12.96 38.25
CA LEU A 466 -2.94 14.43 38.30
C LEU A 466 -2.81 14.89 39.75
N LYS A 467 -1.76 15.68 40.02
CA LYS A 467 -1.51 16.30 41.32
C LYS A 467 -2.16 17.69 41.38
N ALA A 468 -2.09 18.33 42.55
CA ALA A 468 -2.49 19.73 42.71
C ALA A 468 -1.79 20.61 41.66
N GLY A 469 -2.56 21.42 40.92
CA GLY A 469 -2.08 22.22 39.79
C GLY A 469 -2.38 21.65 38.39
N GLY A 470 -3.02 20.47 38.31
CA GLY A 470 -3.61 19.96 37.06
C GLY A 470 -2.60 19.66 35.95
N HIS A 471 -3.04 19.73 34.69
CA HIS A 471 -2.22 19.43 33.52
C HIS A 471 -1.04 20.38 33.35
N VAL A 472 -1.22 21.65 33.73
CA VAL A 472 -0.19 22.70 33.66
C VAL A 472 1.02 22.34 34.54
N ALA A 473 0.78 21.92 35.79
CA ALA A 473 1.84 21.54 36.71
C ALA A 473 2.58 20.28 36.24
N GLU A 474 1.87 19.31 35.66
CA GLU A 474 2.49 18.09 35.13
C GLU A 474 3.32 18.36 33.87
N ALA A 475 2.84 19.19 32.95
CA ALA A 475 3.60 19.61 31.78
C ALA A 475 4.89 20.35 32.18
N ARG A 476 4.82 21.25 33.17
CA ARG A 476 6.00 21.91 33.75
C ARG A 476 6.99 20.90 34.33
N ARG A 477 6.51 19.91 35.10
CA ARG A 477 7.36 18.85 35.67
C ARG A 477 8.08 18.05 34.58
N LEU A 478 7.37 17.70 33.50
CA LEU A 478 7.94 16.93 32.39
C LEU A 478 8.96 17.73 31.58
N LEU A 479 8.73 19.02 31.34
CA LEU A 479 9.69 19.91 30.68
C LEU A 479 11.02 20.02 31.46
N VAL A 480 10.94 20.16 32.79
CA VAL A 480 12.13 20.17 33.65
C VAL A 480 12.81 18.80 33.68
N ARG A 481 12.04 17.72 33.82
CA ARG A 481 12.58 16.35 33.87
C ARG A 481 13.34 15.97 32.59
N ARG A 482 12.92 16.52 31.44
CA ARG A 482 13.55 16.30 30.13
C ARG A 482 14.72 17.23 29.84
N GLY A 483 15.05 18.14 30.77
CA GLY A 483 16.11 19.12 30.57
C GLY A 483 15.82 20.18 29.48
N ILE A 484 14.57 20.26 28.99
CA ILE A 484 14.15 21.28 28.02
C ILE A 484 14.10 22.65 28.69
N VAL A 485 13.75 22.68 29.97
CA VAL A 485 13.77 23.89 30.81
C VAL A 485 14.59 23.59 32.05
N THR A 486 15.59 24.41 32.34
CA THR A 486 16.39 24.28 33.56
C THR A 486 15.62 24.78 34.78
N ALA A 487 15.96 24.28 35.97
CA ALA A 487 15.20 24.57 37.20
C ALA A 487 15.15 26.07 37.55
N ASP A 488 16.18 26.83 37.18
CA ASP A 488 16.31 28.29 37.34
C ASP A 488 15.45 29.10 36.36
N GLN A 489 15.00 28.49 35.26
CA GLN A 489 14.19 29.16 34.23
C GLN A 489 12.69 28.87 34.35
N VAL A 490 12.27 28.05 35.32
CA VAL A 490 10.88 27.60 35.49
C VAL A 490 9.91 28.76 35.69
N ASP A 491 10.33 29.84 36.33
CA ASP A 491 9.48 31.03 36.56
C ASP A 491 9.19 31.79 35.26
N ARG A 492 10.03 31.64 34.23
CA ARG A 492 9.84 32.25 32.91
C ARG A 492 8.96 31.41 31.98
N LEU A 493 8.66 30.17 32.36
CA LEU A 493 7.85 29.24 31.58
C LEU A 493 6.35 29.56 31.75
N LYS A 494 5.70 29.95 30.64
CA LYS A 494 4.24 30.17 30.60
C LYS A 494 3.55 28.97 29.96
N ILE A 495 2.57 28.39 30.63
CA ILE A 495 1.73 27.32 30.08
C ILE A 495 0.26 27.73 30.29
N LYS A 496 -0.53 27.69 29.21
CA LYS A 496 -1.97 27.95 29.22
C LYS A 496 -2.73 26.73 28.72
N GLU A 497 -3.83 26.41 29.38
CA GLU A 497 -4.70 25.30 28.99
C GLU A 497 -5.75 25.75 27.98
N ARG A 498 -6.10 24.85 27.05
CA ARG A 498 -7.17 25.00 26.07
C ARG A 498 -8.07 23.77 26.12
N LYS A 499 -9.38 24.01 26.00
CA LYS A 499 -10.39 22.94 26.02
C LYS A 499 -10.46 22.16 24.71
N SER A 500 -10.17 22.81 23.60
CA SER A 500 -10.31 22.23 22.27
C SER A 500 -9.31 22.80 21.27
N ILE A 501 -9.18 22.09 20.14
CA ILE A 501 -8.50 22.56 18.94
C ILE A 501 -9.49 22.58 17.77
N GLN A 502 -9.24 23.45 16.80
CA GLN A 502 -10.02 23.52 15.58
C GLN A 502 -9.20 22.90 14.45
N ILE A 503 -9.73 21.87 13.81
CA ILE A 503 -9.18 21.31 12.56
C ILE A 503 -10.24 21.46 11.48
N LYS A 504 -9.94 22.30 10.49
CA LYS A 504 -10.91 22.79 9.48
C LYS A 504 -12.22 23.27 10.13
N ASN A 505 -13.30 22.53 9.94
CA ASN A 505 -14.65 22.87 10.43
C ASN A 505 -15.05 22.07 11.68
N ARG A 506 -14.13 21.32 12.29
CA ARG A 506 -14.39 20.47 13.45
C ARG A 506 -13.65 20.98 14.69
N VAL A 507 -14.40 21.17 15.76
CA VAL A 507 -13.86 21.35 17.11
C VAL A 507 -13.57 19.96 17.67
N LEU A 508 -12.30 19.68 18.00
CA LEU A 508 -11.89 18.44 18.63
C LEU A 508 -11.62 18.64 20.13
N LEU A 509 -12.16 17.74 20.93
CA LEU A 509 -11.91 17.63 22.36
C LEU A 509 -10.90 16.50 22.61
N PRO A 510 -10.16 16.51 23.73
CA PRO A 510 -9.24 15.42 24.06
C PRO A 510 -9.91 14.03 24.07
N LEU A 511 -11.20 13.97 24.46
CA LEU A 511 -12.00 12.73 24.49
C LEU A 511 -12.19 12.08 23.11
N HIS A 512 -12.07 12.84 22.02
CA HIS A 512 -12.21 12.28 20.67
C HIS A 512 -11.01 11.44 20.24
N PHE A 513 -9.85 11.61 20.88
CA PHE A 513 -8.62 10.91 20.50
C PHE A 513 -8.58 9.50 21.08
N HIS A 514 -8.06 8.57 20.29
CA HIS A 514 -7.77 7.22 20.73
C HIS A 514 -6.61 7.23 21.72
N ARG A 515 -6.82 6.61 22.89
CA ARG A 515 -5.89 6.73 24.03
C ARG A 515 -5.07 5.48 24.30
N PHE A 516 -5.52 4.31 23.87
CA PHE A 516 -4.92 3.04 24.26
C PHE A 516 -4.11 2.44 23.14
N ARG A 517 -3.01 1.76 23.48
CA ARG A 517 -2.30 0.89 22.54
C ARG A 517 -3.03 -0.45 22.49
N SER A 518 -2.83 -1.22 21.42
CA SER A 518 -3.50 -2.52 21.18
C SER A 518 -3.14 -3.63 22.19
N GLY A 519 -2.29 -3.36 23.20
CA GLY A 519 -1.92 -4.30 24.25
C GLY A 519 -2.89 -4.30 25.45
N ARG A 520 -3.21 -5.49 25.96
CA ARG A 520 -4.02 -5.65 27.19
C ARG A 520 -3.24 -5.11 28.40
N GLY A 521 -3.85 -4.18 29.15
CA GLY A 521 -3.45 -3.88 30.54
C GLY A 521 -2.79 -2.53 30.82
N GLU A 522 -2.72 -1.61 29.86
CA GLU A 522 -2.27 -0.23 30.14
C GLU A 522 -3.37 0.55 30.89
N ALA A 523 -3.10 0.94 32.14
CA ALA A 523 -3.99 1.79 32.92
C ALA A 523 -3.67 3.27 32.62
N GLN A 524 -4.55 3.93 31.87
CA GLN A 524 -4.47 5.37 31.67
C GLN A 524 -5.42 6.11 32.63
N HIS A 525 -4.84 6.63 33.71
CA HIS A 525 -5.59 7.25 34.82
C HIS A 525 -6.18 8.62 34.48
N ASP A 526 -5.50 9.42 33.65
CA ASP A 526 -6.03 10.70 33.18
C ASP A 526 -6.98 10.46 32.00
N ALA A 527 -8.27 10.64 32.26
CA ALA A 527 -9.35 10.51 31.29
C ALA A 527 -9.84 11.82 30.68
N ALA A 528 -9.42 12.96 31.24
CA ALA A 528 -9.82 14.27 30.76
C ALA A 528 -8.92 14.71 29.62
N GLY A 529 -7.60 14.63 29.80
CA GLY A 529 -6.62 15.24 28.91
C GLY A 529 -6.80 16.76 28.76
N ALA A 530 -5.85 17.41 28.10
CA ALA A 530 -5.91 18.85 27.85
C ALA A 530 -5.14 19.21 26.58
N PHE A 531 -5.47 20.35 25.97
CA PHE A 531 -4.58 20.99 24.99
C PHE A 531 -3.81 22.11 25.70
N LEU A 532 -2.54 22.28 25.37
CA LEU A 532 -1.67 23.22 26.04
C LEU A 532 -1.04 24.18 25.02
N ARG A 533 -0.86 25.43 25.43
CA ARG A 533 0.03 26.41 24.79
C ARG A 533 1.20 26.66 25.72
N ILE A 534 2.41 26.48 25.22
CA ILE A 534 3.66 26.54 25.99
C ILE A 534 4.53 27.63 25.39
N THR A 535 4.97 28.58 26.21
CA THR A 535 6.01 29.55 25.87
C THR A 535 7.24 29.21 26.69
N LEU A 536 8.26 28.71 26.01
CA LEU A 536 9.55 28.35 26.56
C LEU A 536 10.43 29.59 26.77
N PRO A 537 11.32 29.58 27.79
CA PRO A 537 12.25 30.68 28.04
C PRO A 537 13.29 30.85 26.93
N GLU A 538 13.69 29.75 26.30
CA GLU A 538 14.65 29.67 25.21
C GLU A 538 14.03 28.90 24.02
N PRO A 539 14.48 29.15 22.77
CA PRO A 539 14.04 28.37 21.64
C PRO A 539 14.43 26.90 21.85
N HIS A 540 13.51 25.99 21.54
CA HIS A 540 13.77 24.56 21.52
C HIS A 540 13.56 24.06 20.11
N ARG A 541 14.42 23.17 19.62
CA ARG A 541 14.23 22.45 18.36
C ARG A 541 13.48 21.16 18.64
N GLY A 542 12.41 20.94 17.89
CA GLY A 542 11.52 19.80 18.11
C GLY A 542 12.11 18.43 17.75
N PRO A 543 11.35 17.34 17.99
CA PRO A 543 9.94 17.34 18.38
C PRO A 543 9.70 17.59 19.87
N LEU A 544 8.78 18.51 20.17
CA LEU A 544 8.22 18.68 21.51
C LEU A 544 6.99 17.78 21.67
N ALA A 545 7.13 16.65 22.38
CA ALA A 545 6.04 15.68 22.58
C ALA A 545 5.97 15.23 24.05
N LEU A 546 4.96 15.64 24.81
CA LEU A 546 4.89 15.46 26.28
C LEU A 546 3.74 14.55 26.71
N GLY A 547 3.91 13.86 27.84
CA GLY A 547 2.84 13.12 28.52
C GLY A 547 2.72 11.65 28.11
N TYR A 548 1.57 11.06 28.40
CA TYR A 548 1.26 9.67 28.09
C TYR A 548 1.20 9.43 26.57
N ALA A 549 1.78 8.30 26.13
CA ALA A 549 1.82 7.88 24.72
C ALA A 549 2.37 8.94 23.74
N CYS A 550 3.21 9.87 24.22
CA CYS A 550 3.79 10.91 23.36
C CYS A 550 4.73 10.39 22.26
N HIS A 551 5.28 9.19 22.48
CA HIS A 551 6.03 8.42 21.49
C HIS A 551 5.18 7.88 20.34
N PHE A 552 3.85 7.99 20.42
CA PHE A 552 2.91 7.45 19.43
C PHE A 552 1.99 8.53 18.84
N GLY A 553 2.32 9.80 19.08
CA GLY A 553 1.58 10.94 18.53
C GLY A 553 0.57 11.61 19.45
N LEU A 554 0.47 11.25 20.75
CA LEU A 554 -0.25 12.09 21.73
C LEU A 554 0.64 13.19 22.30
N GLY A 555 0.02 14.26 22.81
CA GLY A 555 0.75 15.39 23.40
C GLY A 555 1.85 15.96 22.50
N LEU A 556 1.66 15.92 21.19
CA LEU A 556 2.57 16.49 20.19
C LEU A 556 2.28 17.98 20.07
N PHE A 557 3.33 18.79 19.94
CA PHE A 557 3.23 20.24 19.81
C PHE A 557 3.82 20.73 18.49
N VAL A 558 3.22 21.78 17.94
CA VAL A 558 3.71 22.50 16.74
C VAL A 558 4.05 23.95 17.08
N PRO A 559 5.00 24.58 16.35
CA PRO A 559 5.29 26.00 16.49
C PRO A 559 4.07 26.90 16.21
N THR A 560 4.01 28.07 16.84
CA THR A 560 2.99 29.10 16.60
C THR A 560 3.58 30.50 16.72
N GLU A 561 3.14 31.46 15.90
CA GLU A 561 3.79 32.78 15.80
C GLU A 561 3.26 33.86 16.77
N GLU A 562 2.23 33.61 17.58
CA GLU A 562 1.60 34.69 18.37
C GLU A 562 1.66 34.49 19.89
N GLU A 563 1.53 35.60 20.64
CA GLU A 563 1.12 35.65 22.05
C GLU A 563 -0.34 36.15 22.17
N SER A 564 -1.16 36.01 21.11
CA SER A 564 -2.52 36.57 21.07
C SER A 564 -3.47 35.82 22.01
N ASP A 565 -4.00 36.57 22.97
CA ASP A 565 -4.97 36.17 24.00
C ASP A 565 -6.43 36.37 23.54
N GLN A 566 -6.71 36.27 22.24
CA GLN A 566 -8.09 36.39 21.77
C GLN A 566 -8.76 35.02 21.67
N GLU A 567 -9.36 34.64 22.79
CA GLU A 567 -10.58 33.83 22.79
C GLU A 567 -11.60 34.54 21.88
N LYS A 568 -11.70 34.13 20.60
CA LYS A 568 -12.86 34.46 19.79
C LYS A 568 -14.05 33.70 20.38
N THR A 569 -14.64 34.27 21.42
CA THR A 569 -16.01 34.01 21.84
C THR A 569 -16.89 34.35 20.65
N VAL A 570 -17.20 33.34 19.82
CA VAL A 570 -18.24 33.48 18.81
C VAL A 570 -19.56 33.50 19.56
N LEU A 571 -20.11 34.71 19.68
CA LEU A 571 -21.49 34.97 20.10
C LEU A 571 -22.48 34.22 19.17
N PRO A 572 -23.68 33.87 19.66
CA PRO A 572 -24.59 32.98 18.96
C PRO A 572 -25.12 33.60 17.66
N ILE A 573 -25.39 32.72 16.71
CA ILE A 573 -26.06 32.98 15.43
C ILE A 573 -27.40 33.67 15.72
N PRO A 574 -27.71 34.83 15.09
CA PRO A 574 -29.07 35.35 15.11
C PRO A 574 -29.95 34.44 14.24
N GLU A 575 -31.09 34.04 14.78
CA GLU A 575 -32.19 33.48 14.01
C GLU A 575 -32.60 34.50 12.94
N ASP A 576 -32.60 34.06 11.67
CA ASP A 576 -33.62 34.32 10.66
C ASP A 576 -33.48 33.32 9.51
#